data_AF-A0A182T3G9-F1
#
_entry.id   AF-A0A182T3G9-F1
#
_cell.length_a   1.000
_cell.length_b   1.000
_cell.length_c   1.000
_cell.angle_alpha   90.00
_cell.angle_beta   90.00
_cell.angle_gamma   90.00
#
_symmetry.space_group_name_H-M   'P 1'
#
loop_
_entity.id
_entity.type
_entity.pdbx_description
1 polymer ?
#
loop_
_entity_poly.entity_id
_entity_poly.type
_entity_poly.pdbx_seq_one_letter_code
_entity_poly.pdbx_strand_id
1 'polypeptide(L)'
;MSGVAAHPAQVEMIKRAIEKHPDVPLIFLPLHRSHLDYIMVSFILLNNDIKCPLVAGGDNLRIPVFGSILRYDGAFFIKRKIDPLTGKKDHVYRAILHTYLQKCLTAGHNVEFFIEGGRTRTGKPCMPKSGILSVIVDAFNDKSISDALIVPVSINYEKLVDGNFVREQLGQKKIPESFASAASAIMKVLKARYGLMRIDFNEPFSLSELVKSLRKSDTAHNYTPEMRRLQHKPSSSSLFGTDVVQEEQDQRQLIDNIARHVVYDSARATSVMTTNALAFLLLNRFRDGAPLSILVEALDELRAVLNGVRDLGFTGSSEDVIRYATDLLGPGLVSKEMRNGQLFIKPVVMIPNVIELSYYSNCLIPHFALESIVVTCATLLKRETERKTNTDRHDHVEE
;
A
#
# COMPACT_ATOMS: atom_id res chain seq x y z
N MET A 1 -5.90 -23.26 -4.41
CA MET A 1 -7.23 -22.64 -4.46
C MET A 1 -7.06 -21.25 -5.07
N SER A 2 -7.98 -20.74 -5.88
CA SER A 2 -7.91 -19.36 -6.36
C SER A 2 -9.24 -18.67 -6.12
N GLY A 3 -9.18 -17.46 -5.57
CA GLY A 3 -10.38 -16.78 -5.13
C GLY A 3 -10.07 -15.45 -4.45
N VAL A 4 -11.13 -14.79 -4.02
CA VAL A 4 -11.09 -13.51 -3.32
C VAL A 4 -11.70 -13.72 -1.94
N ALA A 5 -11.02 -13.27 -0.90
CA ALA A 5 -11.51 -13.33 0.47
C ALA A 5 -11.48 -11.94 1.10
N ALA A 6 -12.59 -11.57 1.73
CA ALA A 6 -12.65 -10.50 2.71
C ALA A 6 -13.26 -11.05 3.99
N HIS A 7 -12.83 -10.53 5.14
CA HIS A 7 -13.31 -11.03 6.42
C HIS A 7 -14.77 -10.58 6.64
N PRO A 8 -15.73 -11.49 6.88
CA PRO A 8 -17.14 -11.12 7.02
C PRO A 8 -17.40 -10.06 8.11
N ALA A 9 -16.70 -10.16 9.25
CA ALA A 9 -16.82 -9.18 10.33
C ALA A 9 -16.37 -7.76 9.93
N GLN A 10 -15.42 -7.61 8.99
CA GLN A 10 -15.01 -6.29 8.50
C GLN A 10 -16.07 -5.67 7.60
N VAL A 11 -16.75 -6.50 6.81
CA VAL A 11 -17.89 -6.05 6.00
C VAL A 11 -19.07 -5.67 6.90
N GLU A 12 -19.35 -6.46 7.94
CA GLU A 12 -20.38 -6.14 8.93
C GLU A 12 -20.06 -4.85 9.69
N MET A 13 -18.79 -4.62 10.03
CA MET A 13 -18.32 -3.36 10.61
C MET A 13 -18.63 -2.16 9.71
N ILE A 14 -18.40 -2.27 8.39
CA ILE A 14 -18.79 -1.22 7.45
C ILE A 14 -20.31 -1.00 7.46
N LYS A 15 -21.11 -2.08 7.45
CA LYS A 15 -22.58 -1.99 7.50
C LYS A 15 -23.06 -1.26 8.76
N ARG A 16 -22.51 -1.62 9.93
CA ARG A 16 -22.81 -0.94 11.20
C ARG A 16 -22.43 0.54 11.17
N ALA A 17 -21.31 0.88 10.53
CA ALA A 17 -20.90 2.28 10.38
C ALA A 17 -21.88 3.07 9.50
N ILE A 18 -22.39 2.46 8.42
CA ILE A 18 -23.43 3.03 7.55
C ILE A 18 -24.75 3.21 8.32
N GLU A 19 -25.18 2.20 9.08
CA GLU A 19 -26.41 2.27 9.89
C GLU A 19 -26.37 3.38 10.95
N LYS A 20 -25.20 3.57 11.58
CA LYS A 20 -24.98 4.63 12.57
C LYS A 20 -24.92 6.03 11.95
N HIS A 21 -24.45 6.13 10.71
CA HIS A 21 -24.22 7.39 10.00
C HIS A 21 -24.77 7.36 8.56
N PRO A 22 -26.09 7.27 8.37
CA PRO A 22 -26.70 7.03 7.05
C PRO A 22 -26.45 8.15 6.04
N ASP A 23 -26.29 9.39 6.50
CA ASP A 23 -26.07 10.57 5.66
C ASP A 23 -24.59 10.91 5.45
N VAL A 24 -23.66 10.10 5.99
CA VAL A 24 -22.22 10.36 5.92
C VAL A 24 -21.60 9.51 4.80
N PRO A 25 -20.93 10.11 3.81
CA PRO A 25 -20.29 9.36 2.73
C PRO A 25 -19.07 8.57 3.24
N LEU A 26 -18.88 7.36 2.71
CA LEU A 26 -17.69 6.55 2.95
C LEU A 26 -16.62 6.82 1.88
N ILE A 27 -15.39 7.00 2.33
CA ILE A 27 -14.22 7.24 1.50
C ILE A 27 -13.28 6.04 1.60
N PHE A 28 -13.29 5.18 0.60
CA PHE A 28 -12.42 4.00 0.54
C PHE A 28 -11.04 4.37 0.01
N LEU A 29 -10.00 4.08 0.79
CA LEU A 29 -8.61 4.42 0.48
C LEU A 29 -7.73 3.15 0.36
N PRO A 30 -7.83 2.43 -0.76
CA PRO A 30 -6.98 1.27 -1.02
C PRO A 30 -5.53 1.64 -1.32
N LEU A 31 -4.61 0.77 -0.88
CA LEU A 31 -3.26 0.69 -1.45
C LEU A 31 -3.32 -0.02 -2.80
N HIS A 32 -2.58 0.50 -3.78
CA HIS A 32 -2.69 0.07 -5.16
C HIS A 32 -1.58 -0.92 -5.53
N ARG A 33 -1.95 -2.13 -5.93
CA ARG A 33 -1.06 -3.19 -6.40
C ARG A 33 -1.39 -3.63 -7.83
N SER A 34 -2.66 -3.65 -8.21
CA SER A 34 -3.16 -4.24 -9.45
C SER A 34 -4.37 -3.48 -10.01
N HIS A 35 -4.61 -3.55 -11.33
CA HIS A 35 -5.86 -3.09 -11.93
C HIS A 35 -7.08 -3.88 -11.48
N LEU A 36 -6.86 -5.03 -10.85
CA LEU A 36 -7.94 -5.81 -10.25
C LEU A 36 -8.48 -5.18 -8.96
N ASP A 37 -7.70 -4.31 -8.30
CA ASP A 37 -8.01 -3.75 -6.98
C ASP A 37 -9.40 -3.08 -6.94
N TYR A 38 -9.63 -2.10 -7.81
CA TYR A 38 -10.89 -1.33 -7.81
C TYR A 38 -12.10 -2.16 -8.24
N ILE A 39 -11.90 -3.17 -9.10
CA ILE A 39 -12.96 -4.09 -9.52
C ILE A 39 -13.38 -4.94 -8.32
N MET A 40 -12.41 -5.44 -7.56
CA MET A 40 -12.67 -6.39 -6.49
C MET A 40 -13.21 -5.73 -5.23
N VAL A 41 -12.75 -4.51 -4.91
CA VAL A 41 -13.37 -3.70 -3.85
C VAL A 41 -14.84 -3.46 -4.18
N SER A 42 -15.14 -2.96 -5.39
CA SER A 42 -16.52 -2.73 -5.84
C SER A 42 -17.36 -4.01 -5.85
N PHE A 43 -16.79 -5.13 -6.30
CA PHE A 43 -17.47 -6.44 -6.33
C PHE A 43 -17.85 -6.93 -4.93
N ILE A 44 -16.94 -6.81 -3.94
CA ILE A 44 -17.24 -7.21 -2.57
C ILE A 44 -18.32 -6.31 -1.97
N LEU A 45 -18.24 -5.00 -2.18
CA LEU A 45 -19.26 -4.07 -1.67
C LEU A 45 -20.63 -4.37 -2.27
N LEU A 46 -20.71 -4.56 -3.60
CA LEU A 46 -21.95 -4.88 -4.31
C LEU A 46 -22.59 -6.18 -3.80
N ASN A 47 -21.80 -7.24 -3.65
CA ASN A 47 -22.30 -8.55 -3.17
C ASN A 47 -22.73 -8.54 -1.70
N ASN A 48 -22.45 -7.45 -0.98
CA ASN A 48 -22.85 -7.28 0.40
C ASN A 48 -23.87 -6.15 0.57
N ASP A 49 -24.56 -5.74 -0.50
CA ASP A 49 -25.59 -4.68 -0.48
C ASP A 49 -25.06 -3.32 0.01
N ILE A 50 -23.76 -3.06 -0.15
CA ILE A 50 -23.15 -1.77 0.15
C ILE A 50 -23.07 -0.96 -1.14
N LYS A 51 -23.54 0.29 -1.09
CA LYS A 51 -23.51 1.23 -2.22
C LYS A 51 -22.08 1.35 -2.77
N CYS A 52 -21.93 1.01 -4.05
CA CYS A 52 -20.63 1.07 -4.75
C CYS A 52 -20.07 2.50 -4.76
N PRO A 53 -18.76 2.67 -4.56
CA PRO A 53 -18.12 3.97 -4.56
C PRO A 53 -17.89 4.48 -5.99
N LEU A 54 -17.85 5.80 -6.14
CA LEU A 54 -17.33 6.44 -7.35
C LEU A 54 -15.81 6.27 -7.39
N VAL A 55 -15.29 5.59 -8.39
CA VAL A 55 -13.88 5.20 -8.47
C VAL A 55 -13.05 6.24 -9.24
N ALA A 56 -12.01 6.79 -8.61
CA ALA A 56 -11.05 7.67 -9.26
C ALA A 56 -10.05 6.88 -10.13
N GLY A 57 -10.24 6.93 -11.45
CA GLY A 57 -9.36 6.29 -12.43
C GLY A 57 -8.36 7.26 -13.06
N GLY A 58 -7.23 6.77 -13.58
CA GLY A 58 -6.35 7.59 -14.43
C GLY A 58 -6.87 7.70 -15.86
N ASP A 59 -6.68 8.84 -16.53
CA ASP A 59 -7.12 9.07 -17.93
C ASP A 59 -6.56 8.05 -18.94
N ASN A 60 -5.45 7.38 -18.60
CA ASN A 60 -4.89 6.27 -19.38
C ASN A 60 -5.85 5.08 -19.56
N LEU A 61 -6.91 4.98 -18.76
CA LEU A 61 -7.94 3.93 -18.84
C LEU A 61 -9.15 4.34 -19.71
N ARG A 62 -9.17 5.57 -20.23
CA ARG A 62 -10.28 6.09 -21.05
C ARG A 62 -10.15 5.67 -22.51
N ILE A 63 -10.50 4.41 -22.83
CA ILE A 63 -10.61 3.90 -24.21
C ILE A 63 -12.08 3.97 -24.68
N PRO A 64 -12.38 4.21 -25.98
CA PRO A 64 -13.75 4.21 -26.49
C PRO A 64 -14.50 2.91 -26.17
N VAL A 65 -15.82 2.99 -25.97
CA VAL A 65 -16.73 1.91 -25.51
C VAL A 65 -16.55 1.53 -24.03
N PHE A 66 -15.38 1.07 -23.61
CA PHE A 66 -15.17 0.59 -22.23
C PHE A 66 -15.07 1.72 -21.19
N GLY A 67 -14.50 2.87 -21.56
CA GLY A 67 -14.55 4.06 -20.71
C GLY A 67 -15.96 4.61 -20.52
N SER A 68 -16.94 4.20 -21.33
CA SER A 68 -18.35 4.52 -21.10
C SER A 68 -19.01 3.55 -20.13
N ILE A 69 -18.66 2.26 -20.18
CA ILE A 69 -19.12 1.24 -19.22
C ILE A 69 -18.61 1.58 -17.82
N LEU A 70 -17.30 1.83 -17.66
CA LEU A 70 -16.74 2.21 -16.37
C LEU A 70 -17.36 3.50 -15.80
N ARG A 71 -17.72 4.45 -16.67
CA ARG A 71 -18.43 5.67 -16.24
C ARG A 71 -19.85 5.38 -15.79
N TYR A 72 -20.53 4.42 -16.43
CA TYR A 72 -21.84 3.96 -15.99
C TYR A 72 -21.76 3.28 -14.60
N ASP A 73 -20.67 2.56 -14.34
CA ASP A 73 -20.37 1.93 -13.05
C ASP A 73 -19.79 2.91 -12.00
N GLY A 74 -19.74 4.22 -12.30
CA GLY A 74 -19.35 5.26 -11.33
C GLY A 74 -17.88 5.69 -11.36
N ALA A 75 -17.07 5.24 -12.33
CA ALA A 75 -15.69 5.68 -12.46
C ALA A 75 -15.59 7.11 -13.04
N PHE A 76 -14.71 7.94 -12.47
CA PHE A 76 -14.35 9.25 -13.01
C PHE A 76 -12.86 9.33 -13.29
N PHE A 77 -12.48 9.92 -14.44
CA PHE A 77 -11.10 9.89 -14.93
C PHE A 77 -10.34 11.17 -14.61
N ILE A 78 -9.15 11.00 -14.02
CA ILE A 78 -8.25 12.07 -13.61
C ILE A 78 -7.03 12.15 -14.52
N LYS A 79 -6.73 13.36 -15.01
CA LYS A 79 -5.54 13.64 -15.83
C LYS A 79 -4.30 13.77 -14.95
N ARG A 80 -3.30 12.91 -15.18
CA ARG A 80 -2.01 12.93 -14.45
C ARG A 80 -1.04 14.01 -14.96
N LYS A 81 -1.10 14.35 -16.25
CA LYS A 81 -0.30 15.42 -16.86
C LYS A 81 -1.24 16.53 -17.29
N ILE A 82 -1.08 17.66 -16.64
CA ILE A 82 -1.77 18.89 -16.95
C ILE A 82 -0.80 19.69 -17.83
N ASP A 83 -1.06 19.66 -19.13
CA ASP A 83 -0.31 20.27 -20.24
C ASP A 83 1.22 19.97 -20.38
N PRO A 84 1.63 19.10 -21.31
CA PRO A 84 3.05 18.84 -21.60
C PRO A 84 3.80 20.00 -22.27
N LEU A 85 3.11 20.98 -22.86
CA LEU A 85 3.72 22.02 -23.69
C LEU A 85 4.06 23.29 -22.91
N THR A 86 3.30 23.61 -21.85
CA THR A 86 3.45 24.89 -21.13
C THR A 86 3.80 24.75 -19.65
N GLY A 87 3.70 23.55 -19.06
CA GLY A 87 3.93 23.34 -17.63
C GLY A 87 2.98 24.14 -16.72
N LYS A 88 1.92 24.75 -17.26
CA LYS A 88 0.96 25.53 -16.50
C LYS A 88 -0.08 24.64 -15.85
N LYS A 89 -0.37 24.94 -14.58
CA LYS A 89 -1.49 24.42 -13.81
C LYS A 89 -2.79 24.75 -14.57
N ASP A 90 -3.50 23.75 -15.10
CA ASP A 90 -4.87 23.89 -15.63
C ASP A 90 -5.84 24.11 -14.46
N HIS A 91 -6.00 25.38 -14.10
CA HIS A 91 -6.88 25.82 -13.03
C HIS A 91 -8.34 25.48 -13.31
N VAL A 92 -8.77 25.48 -14.58
CA VAL A 92 -10.15 25.17 -14.98
C VAL A 92 -10.43 23.69 -14.71
N TYR A 93 -9.55 22.80 -15.16
CA TYR A 93 -9.68 21.37 -14.91
C TYR A 93 -9.73 21.04 -13.41
N ARG A 94 -8.89 21.70 -12.60
CA ARG A 94 -8.87 21.52 -11.14
C ARG A 94 -10.13 22.03 -10.47
N ALA A 95 -10.62 23.20 -10.85
CA ALA A 95 -11.88 23.74 -10.35
C ALA A 95 -13.05 22.80 -10.69
N ILE A 96 -13.10 22.27 -11.92
CA ILE A 96 -14.13 21.30 -12.33
C ILE A 96 -14.03 20.02 -11.49
N LEU A 97 -12.83 19.45 -11.31
CA LEU A 97 -12.65 18.24 -10.51
C LEU A 97 -13.04 18.46 -9.05
N HIS A 98 -12.67 19.62 -8.49
CA HIS A 98 -13.03 20.03 -7.14
C HIS A 98 -14.56 20.12 -6.98
N THR A 99 -15.22 20.91 -7.82
CA THR A 99 -16.68 21.08 -7.77
C THR A 99 -17.42 19.76 -8.03
N TYR A 100 -16.92 18.92 -8.94
CA TYR A 100 -17.50 17.59 -9.19
C TYR A 100 -17.47 16.71 -7.94
N LEU A 101 -16.29 16.56 -7.31
CA LEU A 101 -16.13 15.76 -6.10
C LEU A 101 -16.98 16.30 -4.96
N GLN A 102 -16.97 17.61 -4.74
CA GLN A 102 -17.80 18.26 -3.71
C GLN A 102 -19.30 17.97 -3.93
N LYS A 103 -19.79 18.06 -5.17
CA LYS A 103 -21.19 17.73 -5.50
C LYS A 103 -21.51 16.25 -5.29
N CYS A 104 -20.59 15.34 -5.63
CA CYS A 104 -20.77 13.91 -5.37
C CYS A 104 -20.86 13.62 -3.87
N LEU A 105 -20.00 14.24 -3.06
CA LEU A 105 -19.99 14.08 -1.60
C LEU A 105 -21.27 14.64 -0.96
N THR A 106 -21.70 15.85 -1.35
CA THR A 106 -22.96 16.44 -0.85
C THR A 106 -24.20 15.64 -1.28
N ALA A 107 -24.14 14.91 -2.39
CA ALA A 107 -25.19 13.98 -2.81
C ALA A 107 -25.11 12.60 -2.11
N GLY A 108 -24.21 12.41 -1.15
CA GLY A 108 -24.08 11.17 -0.38
C GLY A 108 -23.50 10.00 -1.19
N HIS A 109 -22.67 10.27 -2.21
CA HIS A 109 -21.94 9.21 -2.90
C HIS A 109 -20.68 8.82 -2.12
N ASN A 110 -20.47 7.51 -1.99
CA ASN A 110 -19.19 6.96 -1.56
C ASN A 110 -18.14 7.22 -2.64
N VAL A 111 -16.88 7.36 -2.25
CA VAL A 111 -15.77 7.64 -3.17
C VAL A 111 -14.64 6.66 -2.88
N GLU A 112 -14.03 6.13 -3.94
CA GLU A 112 -12.82 5.29 -3.85
C GLU A 112 -11.70 5.96 -4.63
N PHE A 113 -10.54 6.09 -4.01
CA PHE A 113 -9.34 6.50 -4.73
C PHE A 113 -8.07 5.94 -4.09
N PHE A 114 -7.08 5.66 -4.93
CA PHE A 114 -5.78 5.20 -4.49
C PHE A 114 -4.96 6.37 -3.96
N ILE A 115 -4.77 6.42 -2.64
CA ILE A 115 -4.03 7.50 -1.97
C ILE A 115 -2.57 7.60 -2.45
N GLU A 116 -1.97 6.52 -2.93
CA GLU A 116 -0.62 6.49 -3.52
C GLU A 116 -0.55 7.10 -4.94
N GLY A 117 -1.70 7.23 -5.61
CA GLY A 117 -1.85 7.74 -6.97
C GLY A 117 -1.39 6.78 -8.09
N GLY A 118 -0.87 5.60 -7.75
CA GLY A 118 -0.50 4.56 -8.71
C GLY A 118 -0.01 3.27 -8.06
N ARG A 119 0.01 2.17 -8.81
CA ARG A 119 0.43 0.84 -8.34
C ARG A 119 1.85 0.85 -7.81
N THR A 120 2.11 0.19 -6.68
CA THR A 120 3.48 0.00 -6.19
C THR A 120 4.29 -0.85 -7.17
N ARG A 121 5.54 -0.44 -7.44
CA ARG A 121 6.48 -1.27 -8.23
C ARG A 121 7.26 -2.23 -7.38
N THR A 122 7.42 -1.94 -6.09
CA THR A 122 8.36 -2.61 -5.18
C THR A 122 7.66 -3.48 -4.15
N GLY A 123 6.33 -3.43 -4.06
CA GLY A 123 5.55 -4.12 -3.03
C GLY A 123 5.54 -3.37 -1.69
N LYS A 124 6.25 -2.24 -1.60
CA LYS A 124 6.21 -1.32 -0.46
C LYS A 124 5.11 -0.27 -0.67
N PRO A 125 4.48 0.23 0.40
CA PRO A 125 3.63 1.41 0.32
C PRO A 125 4.41 2.61 -0.25
N CYS A 126 3.78 3.33 -1.16
CA CYS A 126 4.28 4.56 -1.74
C CYS A 126 3.87 5.77 -0.89
N MET A 127 4.56 6.88 -1.10
CA MET A 127 4.17 8.14 -0.46
C MET A 127 2.78 8.58 -0.93
N PRO A 128 1.91 9.05 -0.02
CA PRO A 128 0.58 9.50 -0.38
C PRO A 128 0.61 10.74 -1.28
N LYS A 129 -0.42 10.86 -2.11
CA LYS A 129 -0.75 12.02 -2.93
C LYS A 129 -2.09 12.57 -2.49
N SER A 130 -2.04 13.63 -1.70
CA SER A 130 -3.20 14.20 -1.02
C SER A 130 -4.14 15.04 -1.89
N GLY A 131 -4.01 15.03 -3.22
CA GLY A 131 -4.83 15.90 -4.08
C GLY A 131 -6.34 15.68 -3.93
N ILE A 132 -6.82 14.44 -4.05
CA ILE A 132 -8.27 14.16 -3.89
C ILE A 132 -8.68 14.32 -2.42
N LEU A 133 -7.81 13.91 -1.50
CA LEU A 133 -8.05 14.05 -0.07
C LEU A 133 -8.22 15.50 0.36
N SER A 134 -7.49 16.45 -0.25
CA SER A 134 -7.64 17.87 0.06
C SER A 134 -9.06 18.35 -0.24
N VAL A 135 -9.64 17.96 -1.38
CA VAL A 135 -11.03 18.32 -1.74
C VAL A 135 -12.04 17.83 -0.71
N ILE A 136 -11.82 16.63 -0.16
CA ILE A 136 -12.71 16.05 0.86
C ILE A 136 -12.60 16.85 2.17
N VAL A 137 -11.38 17.18 2.58
CA VAL A 137 -11.12 18.01 3.77
C VAL A 137 -11.66 19.43 3.59
N ASP A 138 -11.54 20.00 2.40
CA ASP A 138 -12.06 21.32 2.05
C ASP A 138 -13.59 21.32 2.11
N ALA A 139 -14.24 20.30 1.52
CA ALA A 139 -15.70 20.13 1.60
C ALA A 139 -16.21 20.02 3.05
N PHE A 140 -15.44 19.37 3.93
CA PHE A 140 -15.73 19.31 5.37
C PHE A 140 -15.54 20.68 6.05
N ASN A 141 -14.42 21.36 5.81
CA ASN A 141 -14.13 22.68 6.40
C ASN A 141 -15.17 23.75 5.96
N ASP A 142 -15.59 23.69 4.70
CA ASP A 142 -16.62 24.56 4.11
C ASP A 142 -18.05 24.18 4.55
N LYS A 143 -18.19 23.15 5.40
CA LYS A 143 -19.48 22.62 5.88
C LYS A 143 -20.42 22.16 4.75
N SER A 144 -19.86 21.83 3.59
CA SER A 144 -20.61 21.22 2.47
C SER A 144 -21.02 19.78 2.77
N ILE A 145 -20.26 19.12 3.64
CA ILE A 145 -20.59 17.85 4.28
C ILE A 145 -20.42 17.99 5.79
N SER A 146 -21.25 17.30 6.56
CA SER A 146 -21.16 17.28 8.02
C SER A 146 -19.97 16.46 8.52
N ASP A 147 -19.67 15.37 7.83
CA ASP A 147 -18.55 14.47 8.11
C ASP A 147 -18.26 13.60 6.86
N ALA A 148 -17.17 12.82 6.92
CA ALA A 148 -16.88 11.73 6.00
C ALA A 148 -16.23 10.58 6.79
N LEU A 149 -16.64 9.35 6.52
CA LEU A 149 -16.00 8.17 7.12
C LEU A 149 -14.86 7.70 6.22
N ILE A 150 -13.63 7.80 6.70
CA ILE A 150 -12.46 7.32 5.98
C ILE A 150 -12.29 5.83 6.28
N VAL A 151 -12.22 5.01 5.23
CA VAL A 151 -12.06 3.56 5.30
C VAL A 151 -10.72 3.18 4.65
N PRO A 152 -9.65 2.96 5.42
CA PRO A 152 -8.43 2.40 4.88
C PRO A 152 -8.70 0.98 4.36
N VAL A 153 -8.24 0.69 3.15
CA VAL A 153 -8.39 -0.64 2.55
C VAL A 153 -7.00 -1.20 2.24
N SER A 154 -6.77 -2.44 2.65
CA SER A 154 -5.55 -3.17 2.31
C SER A 154 -5.88 -4.34 1.40
N ILE A 155 -5.03 -4.54 0.39
CA ILE A 155 -5.20 -5.60 -0.61
C ILE A 155 -3.87 -6.30 -0.73
N ASN A 156 -3.88 -7.63 -0.66
CA ASN A 156 -2.69 -8.43 -0.91
C ASN A 156 -3.00 -9.66 -1.78
N TYR A 157 -1.98 -10.10 -2.50
CA TYR A 157 -2.05 -11.17 -3.48
C TYR A 157 -1.00 -12.22 -3.15
N GLU A 158 -1.33 -13.49 -3.34
CA GLU A 158 -0.30 -14.52 -3.32
C GLU A 158 0.61 -14.44 -4.55
N LYS A 159 0.04 -14.17 -5.73
CA LYS A 159 0.79 -13.92 -6.96
C LYS A 159 0.25 -12.71 -7.68
N LEU A 160 1.16 -11.83 -8.12
CA LEU A 160 0.76 -10.62 -8.82
C LEU A 160 0.13 -10.94 -10.18
N VAL A 161 -1.03 -10.32 -10.40
CA VAL A 161 -1.95 -10.52 -11.54
C VAL A 161 -1.46 -9.81 -12.81
N ASP A 162 -0.96 -8.58 -12.66
CA ASP A 162 -0.66 -7.64 -13.75
C ASP A 162 0.75 -7.81 -14.38
N GLY A 163 1.45 -8.90 -14.03
CA GLY A 163 2.86 -9.10 -14.39
C GLY A 163 3.84 -8.38 -13.46
N ASN A 164 5.14 -8.67 -13.60
CA ASN A 164 6.16 -8.13 -12.71
C ASN A 164 6.65 -6.74 -13.17
N PHE A 165 6.95 -5.84 -12.22
CA PHE A 165 7.49 -4.50 -12.50
C PHE A 165 9.02 -4.49 -12.65
N VAL A 166 9.62 -5.66 -12.89
CA VAL A 166 11.07 -5.87 -12.91
C VAL A 166 11.75 -4.98 -13.95
N ARG A 167 11.14 -4.84 -15.14
CA ARG A 167 11.66 -3.98 -16.22
C ARG A 167 11.79 -2.52 -15.78
N GLU A 168 10.75 -1.98 -15.13
CA GLU A 168 10.77 -0.60 -14.61
C GLU A 168 11.83 -0.44 -13.52
N GLN A 169 11.98 -1.45 -12.64
CA GLN A 169 13.01 -1.44 -11.59
C GLN A 169 14.45 -1.57 -12.12
N LEU A 170 14.62 -2.20 -13.29
CA LEU A 170 15.90 -2.23 -14.02
C LEU A 170 16.18 -0.92 -14.79
N GLY A 171 15.39 0.13 -14.58
CA GLY A 171 15.57 1.44 -15.20
C GLY A 171 15.05 1.55 -16.63
N GLN A 172 14.35 0.52 -17.14
CA GLN A 172 13.73 0.61 -18.46
C GLN A 172 12.54 1.57 -18.43
N LYS A 173 12.28 2.22 -19.57
CA LYS A 173 11.16 3.15 -19.69
C LYS A 173 9.84 2.43 -19.39
N LYS A 174 9.00 3.09 -18.58
CA LYS A 174 7.63 2.67 -18.36
C LYS A 174 6.90 2.56 -19.69
N ILE A 175 6.39 1.37 -19.99
CA ILE A 175 5.51 1.17 -21.13
C ILE A 175 4.12 1.62 -20.70
N PRO A 176 3.49 2.59 -21.39
CA PRO A 176 2.11 2.94 -21.11
C PRO A 176 1.26 1.70 -21.39
N GLU A 177 0.60 1.21 -20.34
CA GLU A 177 -0.35 0.11 -20.49
C GLU A 177 -1.59 0.60 -21.22
N SER A 178 -2.01 -0.16 -22.23
CA SER A 178 -3.31 0.04 -22.87
C SER A 178 -4.40 -0.69 -22.07
N PHE A 179 -5.63 -0.18 -22.09
CA PHE A 179 -6.75 -0.90 -21.47
C PHE A 179 -6.94 -2.30 -22.07
N ALA A 180 -6.64 -2.52 -23.35
CA ALA A 180 -6.64 -3.86 -23.95
C ALA A 180 -5.65 -4.81 -23.25
N SER A 181 -4.46 -4.31 -22.88
CA SER A 181 -3.49 -5.09 -22.10
C SER A 181 -3.98 -5.36 -20.66
N ALA A 182 -4.64 -4.40 -20.02
CA ALA A 182 -5.23 -4.57 -18.68
C ALA A 182 -6.42 -5.55 -18.71
N ALA A 183 -7.33 -5.43 -19.67
CA ALA A 183 -8.45 -6.35 -19.86
C ALA A 183 -7.97 -7.77 -20.21
N SER A 184 -6.93 -7.90 -21.05
CA SER A 184 -6.29 -9.19 -21.32
C SER A 184 -5.66 -9.78 -20.06
N ALA A 185 -5.02 -8.96 -19.22
CA ALA A 185 -4.48 -9.40 -17.93
C ALA A 185 -5.59 -9.93 -17.01
N ILE A 186 -6.68 -9.16 -16.85
CA ILE A 186 -7.86 -9.58 -16.07
C ILE A 186 -8.44 -10.90 -16.59
N MET A 187 -8.63 -11.03 -17.91
CA MET A 187 -9.15 -12.26 -18.53
C MET A 187 -8.21 -13.46 -18.37
N LYS A 188 -6.89 -13.24 -18.41
CA LYS A 188 -5.90 -14.28 -18.11
C LYS A 188 -5.98 -14.69 -16.64
N VAL A 189 -6.24 -13.75 -15.75
CA VAL A 189 -6.34 -14.00 -14.30
C VAL A 189 -7.55 -14.82 -13.93
N LEU A 190 -8.70 -14.53 -14.53
CA LEU A 190 -9.89 -15.36 -14.39
C LEU A 190 -9.67 -16.81 -14.86
N LYS A 191 -8.71 -17.05 -15.77
CA LYS A 191 -8.39 -18.38 -16.32
C LYS A 191 -7.20 -19.06 -15.65
N ALA A 192 -6.35 -18.36 -14.90
CA ALA A 192 -5.14 -18.93 -14.32
C ALA A 192 -5.19 -19.03 -12.78
N ARG A 193 -4.32 -19.89 -12.24
CA ARG A 193 -4.19 -20.14 -10.81
C ARG A 193 -3.26 -19.10 -10.17
N TYR A 194 -3.81 -17.94 -9.80
CA TYR A 194 -3.07 -16.84 -9.14
C TYR A 194 -3.06 -16.92 -7.61
N GLY A 195 -3.66 -17.97 -7.04
CA GLY A 195 -3.79 -18.13 -5.61
C GLY A 195 -4.91 -17.26 -5.03
N LEU A 196 -4.81 -16.95 -3.74
CA LEU A 196 -5.76 -16.12 -3.01
C LEU A 196 -5.47 -14.62 -3.16
N MET A 197 -6.51 -13.83 -3.31
CA MET A 197 -6.47 -12.38 -3.12
C MET A 197 -7.23 -12.05 -1.84
N ARG A 198 -6.58 -11.33 -0.93
CA ARG A 198 -7.18 -10.92 0.34
C ARG A 198 -7.40 -9.42 0.34
N ILE A 199 -8.63 -9.01 0.67
CA ILE A 199 -9.02 -7.62 0.87
C ILE A 199 -9.42 -7.49 2.33
N ASP A 200 -8.75 -6.60 3.06
CA ASP A 200 -9.11 -6.25 4.42
C ASP A 200 -9.58 -4.80 4.48
N PHE A 201 -10.81 -4.62 4.98
CA PHE A 201 -11.36 -3.31 5.28
C PHE A 201 -11.04 -2.95 6.73
N ASN A 202 -10.36 -1.84 6.94
CA ASN A 202 -10.02 -1.36 8.27
C ASN A 202 -11.18 -0.59 8.90
N GLU A 203 -11.06 -0.32 10.20
CA GLU A 203 -12.06 0.44 10.96
C GLU A 203 -12.31 1.83 10.33
N PRO A 204 -13.57 2.15 9.97
CA PRO A 204 -13.93 3.47 9.50
C PRO A 204 -13.76 4.50 10.62
N PHE A 205 -13.06 5.59 10.35
CA PHE A 205 -12.92 6.69 11.30
C PHE A 205 -13.51 7.99 10.76
N SER A 206 -14.06 8.79 11.66
CA SER A 206 -14.63 10.11 11.36
C SER A 206 -13.53 11.10 10.99
N LEU A 207 -13.66 11.71 9.81
CA LEU A 207 -12.79 12.81 9.39
C LEU A 207 -12.89 13.97 10.37
N SER A 208 -14.11 14.28 10.85
CA SER A 208 -14.33 15.37 11.80
C SER A 208 -13.60 15.14 13.13
N GLU A 209 -13.58 13.91 13.64
CA GLU A 209 -12.89 13.56 14.87
C GLU A 209 -11.38 13.62 14.70
N LEU A 210 -10.86 13.09 13.59
CA LEU A 210 -9.44 13.12 13.27
C LEU A 210 -8.92 14.55 13.09
N VAL A 211 -9.65 15.41 12.40
CA VAL A 211 -9.27 16.82 12.24
C VAL A 211 -9.26 17.54 13.59
N LYS A 212 -10.24 17.27 14.46
CA LYS A 212 -10.29 17.85 15.82
C LYS A 212 -9.13 17.36 16.70
N SER A 213 -8.75 16.08 16.62
CA SER A 213 -7.66 15.53 17.41
C SER A 213 -6.29 16.09 16.98
N LEU A 214 -6.05 16.18 15.66
CA LEU A 214 -4.80 16.73 15.11
C LEU A 214 -4.66 18.24 15.40
N ARG A 215 -5.74 19.01 15.29
CA ARG A 215 -5.71 20.44 15.68
C ARG A 215 -5.45 20.65 17.17
N LYS A 216 -5.94 19.76 18.04
CA LYS A 216 -5.65 19.80 19.48
C LYS A 216 -4.19 19.46 19.80
N SER A 217 -3.57 18.51 19.10
CA SER A 217 -2.15 18.19 19.30
C SER A 217 -1.23 19.35 18.90
N ASP A 218 -1.59 20.12 17.88
CA ASP A 218 -0.83 21.31 17.46
C ASP A 218 -0.87 22.43 18.50
N THR A 219 -1.99 22.61 19.21
CA THR A 219 -2.09 23.60 20.32
C THR A 219 -1.30 23.22 21.57
N ALA A 220 -0.83 21.97 21.71
CA ALA A 220 0.00 21.54 22.84
C ALA A 220 1.50 21.80 22.63
N HIS A 221 1.92 22.12 21.41
CA HIS A 221 3.30 22.48 21.10
C HIS A 221 3.36 23.97 20.76
N ASN A 222 3.53 24.82 21.78
CA ASN A 222 3.98 26.21 21.61
C ASN A 222 5.42 26.20 21.02
N TYR A 223 5.53 25.93 19.73
CA TYR A 223 6.75 26.11 18.98
C TYR A 223 6.81 27.55 18.52
N THR A 224 7.68 28.36 19.13
CA THR A 224 8.07 29.66 18.57
C THR A 224 8.93 29.40 17.33
N PRO A 225 8.46 29.71 16.11
CA PRO A 225 9.27 29.48 14.94
C PRO A 225 10.38 30.51 14.90
N GLU A 226 11.64 30.08 15.08
CA GLU A 226 12.76 30.83 14.54
C GLU A 226 12.50 31.06 13.04
N MET A 227 12.80 32.27 12.58
CA MET A 227 12.56 32.77 11.23
C MET A 227 13.30 31.90 10.18
N ARG A 228 12.74 30.74 9.84
CA ARG A 228 13.28 29.86 8.79
C ARG A 228 12.92 30.47 7.45
N ARG A 229 13.94 30.74 6.63
CA ARG A 229 13.78 31.15 5.23
C ARG A 229 12.80 30.19 4.55
N LEU A 230 11.80 30.77 3.89
CA LEU A 230 10.84 30.06 3.04
C LEU A 230 11.61 29.17 2.04
N GLN A 231 11.65 27.86 2.30
CA GLN A 231 12.15 26.90 1.33
C GLN A 231 11.00 26.49 0.43
N HIS A 232 11.01 26.97 -0.81
CA HIS A 232 10.10 26.53 -1.86
C HIS A 232 10.48 25.11 -2.30
N LYS A 233 9.95 24.10 -1.60
CA LYS A 233 9.93 22.72 -2.11
C LYS A 233 8.64 22.54 -2.93
N PRO A 234 8.72 22.20 -4.23
CA PRO A 234 7.54 21.87 -5.01
C PRO A 234 6.95 20.55 -4.48
N SER A 235 5.88 20.64 -3.68
CA SER A 235 5.23 19.47 -3.08
C SER A 235 3.95 19.11 -3.84
N SER A 236 3.74 17.82 -4.07
CA SER A 236 2.61 17.25 -4.81
C SER A 236 1.31 17.10 -3.98
N SER A 237 1.21 17.82 -2.86
CA SER A 237 0.19 17.58 -1.83
C SER A 237 -1.09 18.41 -1.98
N SER A 238 -1.10 19.46 -2.79
CA SER A 238 -2.30 20.25 -3.08
C SER A 238 -2.67 20.15 -4.56
N LEU A 239 -3.97 19.98 -4.86
CA LEU A 239 -4.46 20.11 -6.24
C LEU A 239 -4.14 21.47 -6.83
N PHE A 240 -4.13 22.55 -6.04
CA PHE A 240 -3.85 23.90 -6.51
C PHE A 240 -2.35 24.25 -6.54
N GLY A 241 -1.50 23.44 -5.90
CA GLY A 241 -0.06 23.70 -5.80
C GLY A 241 0.28 24.87 -4.88
N THR A 242 1.57 25.14 -4.70
CA THR A 242 2.16 25.99 -3.64
C THR A 242 2.01 27.49 -3.88
N ASP A 243 0.78 28.00 -3.86
CA ASP A 243 0.57 29.45 -3.74
C ASP A 243 0.42 29.76 -2.22
N VAL A 244 1.12 30.78 -1.73
CA VAL A 244 1.49 30.92 -0.31
C VAL A 244 0.43 31.70 0.49
N VAL A 245 -0.23 31.02 1.44
CA VAL A 245 -0.90 31.61 2.61
C VAL A 245 -0.55 30.71 3.81
N GLN A 246 -0.28 31.30 4.97
CA GLN A 246 0.13 30.57 6.18
C GLN A 246 -0.96 29.59 6.66
N GLU A 247 -2.24 29.96 6.51
CA GLU A 247 -3.40 29.09 6.76
C GLU A 247 -3.42 27.86 5.83
N GLU A 248 -3.00 28.00 4.57
CA GLU A 248 -2.89 26.85 3.66
C GLU A 248 -1.75 25.90 4.08
N GLN A 249 -0.73 26.38 4.80
CA GLN A 249 0.40 25.55 5.19
C GLN A 249 0.06 24.59 6.32
N ASP A 250 -0.72 25.04 7.31
CA ASP A 250 -1.21 24.20 8.40
C ASP A 250 -2.24 23.18 7.89
N GLN A 251 -3.14 23.60 7.00
CA GLN A 251 -4.08 22.70 6.33
C GLN A 251 -3.36 21.65 5.48
N ARG A 252 -2.28 22.01 4.76
CA ARG A 252 -1.46 21.05 4.00
C ARG A 252 -0.78 20.02 4.90
N GLN A 253 -0.26 20.44 6.05
CA GLN A 253 0.35 19.53 7.03
C GLN A 253 -0.69 18.57 7.62
N LEU A 254 -1.86 19.10 7.97
CA LEU A 254 -3.00 18.30 8.42
C LEU A 254 -3.37 17.22 7.40
N ILE A 255 -3.54 17.60 6.13
CA ILE A 255 -3.89 16.65 5.06
C ILE A 255 -2.79 15.61 4.85
N ASP A 256 -1.51 16.00 4.88
CA ASP A 256 -0.38 15.06 4.76
C ASP A 256 -0.33 14.08 5.94
N ASN A 257 -0.60 14.55 7.16
CA ASN A 257 -0.69 13.70 8.35
C ASN A 257 -1.83 12.67 8.24
N ILE A 258 -3.02 13.10 7.80
CA ILE A 258 -4.15 12.20 7.55
C ILE A 258 -3.78 11.17 6.48
N ALA A 259 -3.18 11.61 5.38
CA ALA A 259 -2.81 10.72 4.28
C ALA A 259 -1.75 9.68 4.70
N ARG A 260 -0.75 10.09 5.48
CA ARG A 260 0.27 9.18 6.04
C ARG A 260 -0.32 8.21 7.05
N HIS A 261 -1.25 8.66 7.87
CA HIS A 261 -1.96 7.80 8.84
C HIS A 261 -2.74 6.70 8.11
N VAL A 262 -3.50 7.05 7.07
CA VAL A 262 -4.20 6.07 6.22
C VAL A 262 -3.23 5.06 5.60
N VAL A 263 -2.12 5.53 5.00
CA VAL A 263 -1.13 4.63 4.38
C VAL A 263 -0.52 3.71 5.43
N TYR A 264 -0.23 4.22 6.62
CA TYR A 264 0.30 3.44 7.74
C TYR A 264 -0.69 2.35 8.19
N ASP A 265 -1.95 2.71 8.39
CA ASP A 265 -2.99 1.76 8.83
C ASP A 265 -3.26 0.69 7.77
N SER A 266 -3.38 1.07 6.50
CA SER A 266 -3.54 0.10 5.41
C SER A 266 -2.31 -0.81 5.29
N ALA A 267 -1.10 -0.27 5.42
CA ALA A 267 0.12 -1.08 5.35
C ALA A 267 0.26 -2.05 6.51
N ARG A 268 -0.11 -1.62 7.73
CA ARG A 268 -0.08 -2.44 8.94
C ARG A 268 -1.14 -3.55 8.90
N ALA A 269 -2.34 -3.23 8.42
CA ALA A 269 -3.44 -4.19 8.30
C ALA A 269 -3.26 -5.18 7.14
N THR A 270 -2.36 -4.90 6.20
CA THR A 270 -2.09 -5.81 5.07
C THR A 270 -1.65 -7.19 5.59
N SER A 271 -2.48 -8.20 5.34
CA SER A 271 -2.21 -9.59 5.69
C SER A 271 -0.98 -10.16 5.00
N VAL A 272 -0.25 -10.99 5.71
CA VAL A 272 0.93 -11.68 5.20
C VAL A 272 0.49 -12.94 4.48
N MET A 273 0.72 -13.04 3.17
CA MET A 273 0.38 -14.24 2.39
C MET A 273 1.52 -15.27 2.41
N THR A 274 1.23 -16.49 1.94
CA THR A 274 2.19 -17.61 1.93
C THR A 274 3.48 -17.26 1.17
N THR A 275 3.35 -16.62 0.01
CA THR A 275 4.46 -16.18 -0.83
C THR A 275 5.26 -15.05 -0.21
N ASN A 276 4.63 -14.15 0.56
CA ASN A 276 5.34 -13.10 1.29
C ASN A 276 6.26 -13.72 2.36
N ALA A 277 5.75 -14.68 3.14
CA ALA A 277 6.49 -15.36 4.19
C ALA A 277 7.68 -16.15 3.63
N LEU A 278 7.45 -16.99 2.61
CA LEU A 278 8.52 -17.77 1.98
C LEU A 278 9.57 -16.86 1.32
N ALA A 279 9.16 -15.85 0.55
CA ALA A 279 10.09 -14.91 -0.08
C ALA A 279 10.94 -14.16 0.96
N PHE A 280 10.34 -13.77 2.09
CA PHE A 280 11.05 -13.11 3.18
C PHE A 280 12.10 -14.03 3.81
N LEU A 281 11.77 -15.28 4.11
CA LEU A 281 12.72 -16.25 4.67
C LEU A 281 13.88 -16.53 3.71
N LEU A 282 13.59 -16.75 2.43
CA LEU A 282 14.63 -17.03 1.42
C LEU A 282 15.56 -15.83 1.20
N LEU A 283 15.04 -14.59 1.20
CA LEU A 283 15.87 -13.41 0.94
C LEU A 283 16.61 -12.87 2.17
N ASN A 284 16.11 -13.09 3.38
CA ASN A 284 16.69 -12.48 4.60
C ASN A 284 17.39 -13.49 5.51
N ARG A 285 17.03 -14.78 5.48
CA ARG A 285 17.62 -15.82 6.34
C ARG A 285 18.31 -16.95 5.56
N PHE A 286 17.73 -17.41 4.45
CA PHE A 286 18.20 -18.59 3.71
C PHE A 286 18.53 -18.26 2.23
N ARG A 287 19.47 -17.32 2.02
CA ARG A 287 19.84 -16.85 0.67
C ARG A 287 20.42 -17.96 -0.22
N ASP A 288 21.15 -18.90 0.37
CA ASP A 288 21.72 -20.05 -0.33
C ASP A 288 20.74 -21.24 -0.44
N GLY A 289 19.51 -21.06 0.06
CA GLY A 289 18.50 -22.09 0.22
C GLY A 289 18.67 -22.94 1.48
N ALA A 290 17.66 -23.76 1.76
CA ALA A 290 17.65 -24.65 2.91
C ALA A 290 16.81 -25.92 2.64
N PRO A 291 17.05 -27.00 3.40
CA PRO A 291 16.15 -28.16 3.42
C PRO A 291 14.75 -27.77 3.89
N LEU A 292 13.73 -28.47 3.39
CA LEU A 292 12.34 -28.22 3.74
C LEU A 292 12.09 -28.23 5.26
N SER A 293 12.70 -29.15 6.01
CA SER A 293 12.56 -29.23 7.47
C SER A 293 12.98 -27.94 8.17
N ILE A 294 14.11 -27.37 7.77
CA ILE A 294 14.64 -26.12 8.34
C ILE A 294 13.75 -24.93 7.97
N LEU A 295 13.19 -24.92 6.75
CA LEU A 295 12.24 -23.88 6.35
C LEU A 295 10.92 -23.98 7.12
N VAL A 296 10.45 -25.20 7.42
CA VAL A 296 9.26 -25.45 8.24
C VAL A 296 9.45 -24.87 9.64
N GLU A 297 10.55 -25.20 10.30
CA GLU A 297 10.89 -24.65 11.63
C GLU A 297 10.97 -23.12 11.60
N ALA A 298 11.64 -22.55 10.60
CA ALA A 298 11.76 -21.10 10.48
C ALA A 298 10.43 -20.40 10.16
N LEU A 299 9.51 -21.07 9.46
CA LEU A 299 8.17 -20.54 9.23
C LEU A 299 7.33 -20.58 10.50
N ASP A 300 7.45 -21.62 11.32
CA ASP A 300 6.79 -21.68 12.62
C ASP A 300 7.32 -20.62 13.59
N GLU A 301 8.63 -20.37 13.62
CA GLU A 301 9.22 -19.23 14.33
C GLU A 301 8.66 -17.89 13.84
N LEU A 302 8.60 -17.69 12.51
CA LEU A 302 8.05 -16.48 11.92
C LEU A 302 6.56 -16.29 12.30
N ARG A 303 5.77 -17.37 12.29
CA ARG A 303 4.37 -17.35 12.74
C ARG A 303 4.26 -16.92 14.19
N ALA A 304 5.12 -17.47 15.06
CA ALA A 304 5.13 -17.13 16.48
C ALA A 304 5.43 -15.64 16.72
N VAL A 305 6.38 -15.06 15.96
CA VAL A 305 6.72 -13.63 16.05
C VAL A 305 5.61 -12.73 15.52
N LEU A 306 4.94 -13.14 14.43
CA LEU A 306 3.88 -12.35 13.81
C LEU A 306 2.54 -12.46 14.57
N ASN A 307 2.37 -13.50 15.38
CA ASN A 307 1.12 -13.78 16.09
C ASN A 307 0.70 -12.58 16.96
N GLY A 308 -0.55 -12.16 16.82
CA GLY A 308 -1.11 -11.02 17.55
C GLY A 308 -0.67 -9.63 17.05
N VAL A 309 0.29 -9.54 16.13
CA VAL A 309 0.77 -8.24 15.59
C VAL A 309 0.44 -8.06 14.12
N ARG A 310 0.53 -9.13 13.33
CA ARG A 310 0.18 -9.15 11.91
C ARG A 310 -0.80 -10.28 11.63
N ASP A 311 -1.77 -10.00 10.79
CA ASP A 311 -2.70 -11.01 10.33
C ASP A 311 -2.04 -11.88 9.24
N LEU A 312 -2.28 -13.19 9.31
CA LEU A 312 -1.76 -14.18 8.38
C LEU A 312 -2.87 -14.60 7.41
N GLY A 313 -2.61 -14.47 6.11
CA GLY A 313 -3.51 -14.88 5.03
C GLY A 313 -3.59 -16.39 4.78
N PHE A 314 -3.04 -17.20 5.69
CA PHE A 314 -2.90 -18.64 5.51
C PHE A 314 -2.91 -19.37 6.85
N THR A 315 -3.31 -20.65 6.81
CA THR A 315 -3.38 -21.55 7.96
C THR A 315 -2.86 -22.94 7.57
N GLY A 316 -2.86 -23.88 8.52
CA GLY A 316 -2.44 -25.27 8.29
C GLY A 316 -0.96 -25.52 8.51
N SER A 317 -0.50 -26.70 8.10
CA SER A 317 0.88 -27.15 8.32
C SER A 317 1.88 -26.23 7.60
N SER A 318 3.00 -25.92 8.26
CA SER A 318 4.05 -25.10 7.65
C SER A 318 4.68 -25.79 6.43
N GLU A 319 4.71 -27.12 6.42
CA GLU A 319 5.17 -27.90 5.27
C GLU A 319 4.30 -27.67 4.03
N ASP A 320 2.98 -27.81 4.15
CA ASP A 320 2.06 -27.61 3.04
C ASP A 320 2.08 -26.17 2.54
N VAL A 321 2.19 -25.20 3.46
CA VAL A 321 2.30 -23.78 3.12
C VAL A 321 3.56 -23.50 2.32
N ILE A 322 4.71 -24.06 2.70
CA ILE A 322 5.96 -23.87 1.95
C ILE A 322 5.87 -24.54 0.57
N ARG A 323 5.34 -25.77 0.50
CA ARG A 323 5.17 -26.48 -0.78
C ARG A 323 4.27 -25.68 -1.73
N TYR A 324 3.14 -25.22 -1.23
CA TYR A 324 2.17 -24.41 -1.96
C TYR A 324 2.78 -23.07 -2.42
N ALA A 325 3.44 -22.33 -1.54
CA ALA A 325 4.09 -21.07 -1.90
C ALA A 325 5.18 -21.26 -2.95
N THR A 326 5.94 -22.36 -2.85
CA THR A 326 7.00 -22.69 -3.83
C THR A 326 6.40 -23.02 -5.19
N ASP A 327 5.29 -23.77 -5.24
CA ASP A 327 4.57 -24.04 -6.49
C ASP A 327 4.02 -22.77 -7.13
N LEU A 328 3.49 -21.86 -6.33
CA LEU A 328 2.88 -20.63 -6.81
C LEU A 328 3.90 -19.62 -7.34
N LEU A 329 5.02 -19.43 -6.61
CA LEU A 329 6.16 -18.62 -7.06
C LEU A 329 6.80 -19.20 -8.32
N GLY A 330 6.82 -20.53 -8.44
CA GLY A 330 7.26 -21.25 -9.62
C GLY A 330 8.78 -21.29 -9.80
N PRO A 331 9.26 -22.09 -10.78
CA PRO A 331 10.68 -22.38 -10.97
C PRO A 331 11.51 -21.17 -11.37
N GLY A 332 10.86 -20.11 -11.87
CA GLY A 332 11.53 -18.85 -12.16
C GLY A 332 12.04 -18.16 -10.91
N LEU A 333 11.30 -18.17 -9.80
CA LEU A 333 11.69 -17.44 -8.59
C LEU A 333 12.33 -18.34 -7.54
N VAL A 334 11.85 -19.58 -7.44
CA VAL A 334 12.29 -20.54 -6.43
C VAL A 334 12.52 -21.88 -7.10
N SER A 335 13.74 -22.42 -6.93
CA SER A 335 14.11 -23.72 -7.46
C SER A 335 14.03 -24.81 -6.39
N LYS A 336 13.64 -26.00 -6.85
CA LYS A 336 13.50 -27.21 -6.04
C LYS A 336 14.58 -28.19 -6.47
N GLU A 337 15.40 -28.63 -5.53
CA GLU A 337 16.43 -29.64 -5.76
C GLU A 337 16.24 -30.79 -4.77
N MET A 338 16.56 -32.01 -5.19
CA MET A 338 16.64 -33.14 -4.25
C MET A 338 18.10 -33.32 -3.85
N ARG A 339 18.43 -33.14 -2.58
CA ARG A 339 19.77 -33.37 -2.04
C ARG A 339 19.69 -34.37 -0.89
N ASN A 340 20.44 -35.47 -0.99
CA ASN A 340 20.46 -36.53 0.03
C ASN A 340 19.05 -37.05 0.41
N GLY A 341 18.14 -37.16 -0.57
CA GLY A 341 16.75 -37.59 -0.34
C GLY A 341 15.83 -36.54 0.30
N GLN A 342 16.31 -35.33 0.55
CA GLN A 342 15.51 -34.21 1.10
C GLN A 342 15.25 -33.15 0.04
N LEU A 343 14.04 -32.57 0.09
CA LEU A 343 13.68 -31.43 -0.75
C LEU A 343 14.43 -30.18 -0.25
N PHE A 344 15.28 -29.64 -1.11
CA PHE A 344 16.02 -28.41 -0.90
C PHE A 344 15.40 -27.29 -1.72
N ILE A 345 15.09 -26.17 -1.08
CA ILE A 345 14.42 -25.04 -1.70
C ILE A 345 15.36 -23.84 -1.65
N LYS A 346 15.62 -23.24 -2.81
CA LYS A 346 16.54 -22.10 -2.93
C LYS A 346 15.99 -21.01 -3.85
N PRO A 347 16.23 -19.72 -3.55
CA PRO A 347 15.86 -18.64 -4.45
C PRO A 347 16.71 -18.67 -5.72
N VAL A 348 16.14 -18.23 -6.84
CA VAL A 348 16.89 -18.02 -8.08
C VAL A 348 17.61 -16.69 -8.01
N VAL A 349 18.94 -16.72 -8.01
CA VAL A 349 19.83 -15.56 -7.76
C VAL A 349 20.03 -14.63 -8.96
N MET A 350 19.30 -14.83 -10.05
CA MET A 350 19.32 -13.92 -11.19
C MET A 350 18.68 -12.58 -10.79
N ILE A 351 19.30 -11.45 -11.15
CA ILE A 351 18.86 -10.10 -10.74
C ILE A 351 17.35 -9.87 -11.00
N PRO A 352 16.80 -10.16 -12.19
CA PRO A 352 15.36 -9.96 -12.45
C PRO A 352 14.47 -10.72 -11.46
N ASN A 353 14.90 -11.93 -11.09
CA ASN A 353 14.16 -12.88 -10.26
C ASN A 353 14.28 -12.50 -8.78
N VAL A 354 15.44 -12.01 -8.35
CA VAL A 354 15.63 -11.44 -7.01
C VAL A 354 14.78 -10.18 -6.85
N ILE A 355 14.70 -9.33 -7.88
CA ILE A 355 13.85 -8.13 -7.85
C ILE A 355 12.37 -8.50 -7.69
N GLU A 356 11.90 -9.49 -8.45
CA GLU A 356 10.53 -9.98 -8.33
C GLU A 356 10.28 -10.66 -6.97
N LEU A 357 11.18 -11.51 -6.50
CA LEU A 357 11.06 -12.13 -5.19
C LEU A 357 11.07 -11.08 -4.06
N SER A 358 11.87 -10.02 -4.22
CA SER A 358 11.91 -8.88 -3.29
C SER A 358 10.57 -8.17 -3.20
N TYR A 359 9.79 -8.10 -4.29
CA TYR A 359 8.45 -7.53 -4.27
C TYR A 359 7.56 -8.23 -3.22
N TYR A 360 7.61 -9.56 -3.18
CA TYR A 360 6.85 -10.35 -2.20
C TYR A 360 7.42 -10.21 -0.79
N SER A 361 8.76 -10.23 -0.63
CA SER A 361 9.40 -10.08 0.69
C SER A 361 9.12 -8.71 1.33
N ASN A 362 8.99 -7.66 0.53
CA ASN A 362 8.85 -6.28 1.00
C ASN A 362 7.59 -6.00 1.84
N CYS A 363 6.60 -6.91 1.86
CA CYS A 363 5.43 -6.82 2.75
C CYS A 363 5.79 -6.97 4.24
N LEU A 364 6.85 -7.74 4.54
CA LEU A 364 7.31 -8.01 5.91
C LEU A 364 8.47 -7.11 6.34
N ILE A 365 9.23 -6.55 5.40
CA ILE A 365 10.39 -5.70 5.70
C ILE A 365 10.07 -4.53 6.66
N PRO A 366 8.99 -3.74 6.49
CA PRO A 366 8.69 -2.64 7.39
C PRO A 366 8.45 -3.07 8.84
N HIS A 367 7.96 -4.29 9.07
CA HIS A 367 7.70 -4.81 10.40
C HIS A 367 8.99 -4.97 11.21
N PHE A 368 10.00 -5.56 10.58
CA PHE A 368 11.30 -5.82 11.21
C PHE A 368 12.29 -4.67 11.06
N ALA A 369 11.97 -3.61 10.30
CA ALA A 369 12.92 -2.56 9.94
C ALA A 369 13.49 -1.83 11.16
N LEU A 370 12.63 -1.41 12.09
CA LEU A 370 13.07 -0.67 13.28
C LEU A 370 13.91 -1.55 14.22
N GLU A 371 13.45 -2.76 14.51
CA GLU A 371 14.19 -3.73 15.32
C GLU A 371 15.55 -4.06 14.70
N SER A 372 15.58 -4.25 13.37
CA SER A 372 16.83 -4.49 12.63
C SER A 372 17.80 -3.33 12.73
N ILE A 373 17.31 -2.07 12.66
CA ILE A 373 18.14 -0.88 12.84
C ILE A 373 18.74 -0.86 14.25
N VAL A 374 17.90 -1.05 15.27
CA VAL A 374 18.34 -1.04 16.68
C VAL A 374 19.39 -2.14 16.93
N VAL A 375 19.12 -3.37 16.50
CA VAL A 375 20.05 -4.51 16.65
C VAL A 375 21.36 -4.28 15.89
N THR A 376 21.29 -3.71 14.68
CA THR A 376 22.48 -3.38 13.88
C THR A 376 23.33 -2.31 14.58
N CYS A 377 22.70 -1.22 15.05
CA CYS A 377 23.39 -0.17 15.80
C CYS A 377 24.03 -0.71 17.08
N ALA A 378 23.31 -1.52 17.86
CA ALA A 378 23.83 -2.13 19.08
C ALA A 378 25.02 -3.06 18.79
N THR A 379 24.95 -3.85 17.72
CA THR A 379 26.04 -4.75 17.31
C THR A 379 27.28 -3.99 16.87
N LEU A 380 27.11 -2.88 16.15
CA LEU A 380 28.21 -2.01 15.74
C LEU A 380 28.88 -1.34 16.94
N LEU A 381 28.09 -0.81 17.88
CA LEU A 381 28.60 -0.21 19.11
C LEU A 381 29.37 -1.24 19.96
N LYS A 382 28.85 -2.46 20.10
CA LYS A 382 29.55 -3.55 20.80
C LYS A 382 30.91 -3.85 20.16
N ARG A 383 30.96 -3.98 18.83
CA ARG A 383 32.21 -4.21 18.09
C ARG A 383 33.20 -3.05 18.23
N GLU A 384 32.73 -1.81 18.33
CA GLU A 384 33.59 -0.65 18.54
C GLU A 384 34.19 -0.67 19.95
N THR A 385 33.40 -1.00 20.98
CA THR A 385 33.88 -1.15 22.36
C THR A 385 34.90 -2.28 22.48
N GLU A 386 34.66 -3.44 21.84
CA GLU A 386 35.61 -4.56 21.77
C GLU A 386 36.91 -4.18 21.06
N ARG A 387 36.84 -3.34 20.02
CA ARG A 387 38.05 -2.81 19.36
C ARG A 387 38.84 -1.87 20.26
N LYS A 388 38.19 -0.90 20.92
CA LYS A 388 38.87 0.05 21.83
C LYS A 388 39.57 -0.68 22.99
N THR A 389 38.87 -1.61 23.62
CA THR A 389 39.44 -2.44 24.70
C THR A 389 40.59 -3.35 24.24
N ASN A 390 40.62 -3.80 22.98
CA ASN A 390 41.78 -4.51 22.44
C ASN A 390 42.94 -3.58 22.02
N THR A 391 42.67 -2.30 21.75
CA THR A 391 43.72 -1.31 21.40
C THR A 391 44.44 -0.85 22.67
N ASP A 392 43.70 -0.55 23.75
CA ASP A 392 44.27 -0.22 25.07
C ASP A 392 45.10 -1.37 25.66
N ARG A 393 44.83 -2.62 25.27
CA ARG A 393 45.62 -3.79 25.69
C ARG A 393 46.91 -3.97 24.89
N HIS A 394 47.06 -3.37 23.72
CA HIS A 394 48.34 -3.38 22.98
C HIS A 394 49.27 -2.26 23.42
N ASP A 395 48.72 -1.10 23.81
CA ASP A 395 49.53 0.04 24.27
C ASP A 395 50.13 -0.18 25.69
N HIS A 396 49.67 -1.19 26.43
CA HIS A 396 50.19 -1.56 27.76
C HIS A 396 51.17 -2.74 27.75
N VAL A 397 51.65 -3.19 26.57
CA VAL A 397 52.61 -4.31 26.46
C VAL A 397 53.98 -3.86 25.90
N GLU A 398 54.17 -2.57 25.59
CA GLU A 398 55.44 -2.00 25.12
C GLU A 398 56.20 -1.09 26.13
N GLU A 399 55.84 -1.11 27.42
CA GLU A 399 56.71 -0.60 28.52
C GLU A 399 57.24 -1.78 29.35
#